data_AF-X0UIK4-F1
#
_entry.id   AF-X0UIK4-F1
#
_cell.length_a   1.000
_cell.length_b   1.000
_cell.length_c   1.000
_cell.angle_alpha   90.00
_cell.angle_beta   90.00
_cell.angle_gamma   90.00
#
_symmetry.space_group_name_H-M   'P 1'
#
loop_
_entity.id
_entity.type
_entity.pdbx_description
1 polymer ?
#
loop_
_entity_poly.entity_id
_entity_poly.type
_entity_poly.pdbx_seq_one_letter_code
_entity_poly.pdbx_strand_id
1 'polypeptide(L)' 'MTYQIFKRKWWKDNPEYDDGLEPHTGKKKDITTVETLEEAKDYCQKWNASHTEGRYGEKAEFVEIK' A
#
# COMPACT_ATOMS: atom_id res chain seq x y z
N MET A 1 -8.87 18.41 7.07
CA MET A 1 -7.65 17.71 6.61
C MET A 1 -8.15 16.49 5.87
N THR A 2 -7.57 16.17 4.72
CA THR A 2 -8.05 15.02 3.93
C THR A 2 -6.92 14.00 3.86
N TYR A 3 -7.23 12.72 3.85
CA TYR A 3 -6.27 11.63 3.79
C TYR A 3 -6.47 10.88 2.48
N GLN A 4 -5.41 10.81 1.67
CA GLN A 4 -5.41 10.04 0.43
C GLN A 4 -4.90 8.63 0.73
N ILE A 5 -5.74 7.65 0.44
CA ILE A 5 -5.41 6.23 0.55
C ILE A 5 -4.92 5.75 -0.80
N PHE A 6 -3.76 5.11 -0.81
CA PHE A 6 -3.15 4.52 -1.99
C PHE A 6 -2.62 3.13 -1.65
N LYS A 7 -2.44 2.29 -2.66
CA LYS A 7 -1.70 1.04 -2.54
C LYS A 7 -0.37 1.10 -3.26
N ARG A 8 0.62 0.38 -2.75
CA ARG A 8 1.90 0.17 -3.44
C ARG A 8 2.44 -1.23 -3.16
N LYS A 9 3.30 -1.66 -4.07
CA LYS A 9 4.10 -2.88 -3.93
C LYS A 9 5.39 -2.55 -3.19
N TRP A 10 5.86 -3.49 -2.40
CA TRP A 10 7.09 -3.38 -1.63
C TRP A 10 8.23 -4.26 -2.16
N TRP A 11 7.93 -5.08 -3.16
CA TRP A 11 8.88 -5.93 -3.86
C TRP A 11 8.69 -5.78 -5.36
N LYS A 12 9.78 -5.92 -6.11
CA LYS A 12 9.76 -6.12 -7.57
C LYS A 12 10.55 -7.38 -7.91
N ASP A 13 10.29 -7.92 -9.09
CA ASP A 13 11.01 -9.09 -9.59
C ASP A 13 12.47 -8.70 -9.88
N ASN A 14 13.40 -9.44 -9.29
CA ASN A 14 14.82 -9.37 -9.59
C ASN A 14 15.43 -10.77 -9.44
N PRO A 15 15.79 -11.45 -10.55
CA PRO A 15 16.36 -12.79 -10.51
C PRO A 15 17.75 -12.87 -9.86
N GLU A 16 18.41 -11.74 -9.62
CA GLU A 16 19.72 -11.67 -8.94
C GLU A 16 19.61 -11.71 -7.41
N TYR A 17 18.40 -11.58 -6.85
CA TYR A 17 18.14 -11.76 -5.42
C TYR A 17 17.84 -13.22 -5.08
N ASP A 18 18.18 -13.64 -3.86
CA ASP A 18 18.08 -15.04 -3.40
C ASP A 18 16.67 -15.66 -3.59
N ASP A 19 15.60 -14.86 -3.40
CA ASP A 19 14.20 -15.27 -3.60
C ASP A 19 13.59 -14.75 -4.93
N GLY A 20 14.41 -14.16 -5.81
CA GLY A 20 13.93 -13.53 -7.04
C GLY A 20 13.16 -12.21 -6.80
N LEU A 21 13.18 -11.68 -5.58
CA LEU A 21 12.48 -10.46 -5.17
C LEU A 21 13.45 -9.50 -4.46
N GLU A 22 13.56 -8.28 -4.98
CA GLU A 22 14.31 -7.21 -4.31
C GLU A 22 13.35 -6.21 -3.63
N PRO A 23 13.72 -5.67 -2.45
CA PRO A 23 12.94 -4.64 -1.79
C PRO A 23 12.86 -3.40 -2.68
N HIS A 24 11.64 -3.00 -3.02
CA HIS A 24 11.39 -1.91 -3.94
C HIS A 24 10.13 -1.14 -3.55
N THR A 25 10.27 0.16 -3.40
CA THR A 25 9.11 1.03 -3.20
C THR A 25 8.42 1.29 -4.53
N GLY A 26 7.42 0.46 -4.84
CA GLY A 26 6.64 0.55 -6.07
C GLY A 26 5.82 1.83 -6.18
N LYS A 27 5.32 2.10 -7.39
CA LYS A 27 4.48 3.27 -7.67
C LYS A 27 3.20 3.24 -6.83
N LYS A 28 2.86 4.38 -6.23
CA LYS A 28 1.58 4.60 -5.55
C LYS A 28 0.42 4.54 -6.56
N LYS A 29 -0.61 3.78 -6.23
CA LYS A 29 -1.89 3.74 -6.96
C LYS A 29 -2.98 4.19 -6.02
N ASP A 30 -3.62 5.30 -6.36
CA ASP A 30 -4.67 5.87 -5.53
C ASP A 30 -5.89 4.95 -5.47
N ILE A 31 -6.47 4.83 -4.28
CA ILE A 31 -7.68 4.05 -4.04
C ILE A 31 -8.85 5.01 -3.79
N THR A 32 -8.73 5.87 -2.79
CA THR A 32 -9.78 6.81 -2.38
C THR A 32 -9.24 7.90 -1.46
N THR A 33 -10.10 8.82 -1.04
CA THR A 33 -9.80 9.91 -0.10
C THR A 33 -10.85 9.95 1.00
N VAL A 34 -10.43 10.20 2.24
CA VAL A 34 -11.31 10.28 3.43
C VAL A 34 -10.99 11.53 4.25
N GLU A 35 -11.92 11.98 5.08
CA GLU A 35 -11.79 13.25 5.81
C GLU A 35 -11.18 13.09 7.21
N THR A 36 -11.14 11.87 7.75
CA THR A 36 -10.62 11.62 9.09
C THR A 36 -9.48 10.61 9.11
N LEU A 37 -8.59 10.77 10.09
CA LEU A 37 -7.49 9.84 10.32
C LEU A 37 -7.98 8.45 10.74
N GLU A 38 -9.08 8.39 11.49
CA GLU A 38 -9.70 7.13 11.92
C GLU A 38 -10.23 6.35 10.72
N GLU A 39 -10.94 7.00 9.80
CA GLU A 39 -11.40 6.37 8.56
C GLU A 39 -10.21 5.89 7.71
N ALA A 40 -9.13 6.67 7.62
CA ALA A 40 -7.94 6.29 6.86
C ALA A 40 -7.29 5.02 7.43
N LYS A 41 -7.15 4.95 8.76
CA LYS A 41 -6.59 3.78 9.46
C LYS A 41 -7.48 2.55 9.31
N ASP A 42 -8.78 2.70 9.56
CA ASP A 42 -9.77 1.63 9.44
C ASP A 42 -9.80 1.07 8.01
N TYR A 43 -9.78 1.95 7.00
CA TYR A 43 -9.74 1.55 5.61
C TYR A 43 -8.48 0.75 5.28
N CYS A 44 -7.30 1.26 5.63
CA CYS A 44 -6.04 0.55 5.39
C CYS A 44 -6.00 -0.80 6.11
N GLN A 45 -6.48 -0.88 7.35
CA GLN A 45 -6.54 -2.13 8.10
C GLN A 45 -7.47 -3.15 7.43
N LYS A 46 -8.69 -2.74 7.07
CA LYS A 46 -9.67 -3.62 6.38
C LYS A 46 -9.15 -4.05 5.01
N TRP A 47 -8.56 -3.13 4.25
CA TRP A 47 -8.02 -3.45 2.94
C TRP A 47 -6.89 -4.46 3.04
N ASN A 48 -5.90 -4.23 3.92
CA ASN A 48 -4.76 -5.13 4.12
C ASN A 48 -5.17 -6.48 4.74
N ALA A 49 -6.23 -6.53 5.55
CA ALA A 49 -6.75 -7.78 6.08
C ALA A 49 -7.50 -8.60 5.03
N SER A 50 -8.17 -7.93 4.08
CA SER A 50 -8.98 -8.57 3.03
C SER A 50 -8.16 -8.90 1.78
N HIS A 51 -7.11 -8.13 1.48
CA HIS A 51 -6.20 -8.38 0.36
C HIS A 51 -4.94 -9.09 0.83
N THR A 52 -4.73 -10.31 0.35
CA THR A 52 -3.45 -10.99 0.52
C THR A 52 -2.37 -10.19 -0.23
N GLU A 53 -1.29 -9.83 0.46
CA GLU A 53 -0.19 -9.01 -0.06
C GLU A 53 0.44 -9.61 -1.34
N GLY A 54 0.29 -10.93 -1.52
CA GLY A 54 0.75 -11.68 -2.67
C GLY A 54 2.27 -11.63 -2.81
N ARG A 55 2.78 -12.05 -3.97
CA ARG A 55 4.22 -12.11 -4.27
C ARG A 55 4.95 -10.77 -4.11
N TYR A 56 4.26 -9.64 -4.30
CA TYR A 56 4.89 -8.32 -4.32
C TYR A 56 4.67 -7.49 -3.06
N GLY A 57 4.09 -8.08 -2.01
CA GLY A 57 3.85 -7.40 -0.75
C GLY A 57 2.94 -6.18 -0.91
N GLU A 58 1.88 -6.24 -1.74
CA GLU A 58 1.02 -5.07 -1.99
C GLU A 58 0.26 -4.68 -0.73
N LYS A 59 0.38 -3.41 -0.31
CA LYS A 59 -0.28 -2.86 0.88
C LYS A 59 -0.98 -1.55 0.58
N ALA A 60 -2.09 -1.31 1.26
CA ALA A 60 -2.74 0.00 1.37
C ALA A 60 -2.10 0.82 2.49
N GLU A 61 -1.82 2.08 2.18
CA GLU A 61 -1.27 3.10 3.04
C GLU A 61 -2.01 4.42 2.79
N PHE A 62 -1.87 5.38 3.70
CA PHE A 62 -2.49 6.70 3.56
C PHE A 62 -1.48 7.81 3.78
N VAL A 63 -1.76 8.99 3.22
CA VAL A 63 -1.00 10.21 3.43
C VAL A 63 -1.95 11.38 3.65
N GLU A 64 -1.59 12.30 4.52
CA GLU A 64 -2.31 13.57 4.68
C GLU A 64 -2.10 14.45 3.45
N ILE A 65 -3.20 14.92 2.87
CA ILE A 65 -3.24 15.89 1.78
C ILE A 65 -3.99 17.14 2.25
N LYS A 66 -3.46 18.31 1.87
CA LYS A 66 -3.94 19.62 2.32
C LYS A 66 -5.00 20.18 1.41
#